data_AF-A0A317IBY1-F1
#
_entry.id   AF-A0A317IBY1-F1
#
_cell.length_a   1.000
_cell.length_b   1.000
_cell.length_c   1.000
_cell.angle_alpha   90.00
_cell.angle_beta   90.00
_cell.angle_gamma   90.00
#
_symmetry.space_group_name_H-M   'P 1'
#
loop_
_entity.id
_entity.type
_entity.pdbx_description
1 polymer ?
#
loop_
_entity_poly.entity_id
_entity_poly.type
_entity_poly.pdbx_seq_one_letter_code
_entity_poly.pdbx_strand_id
1 'polypeptide(L)' 'MFLVEEKQNGGRRAEIYMRSDGLFEGRIYCEPDAYSGVPEDFVVCGVTETLPRVESLVDEELGL' A
#
# COMPACT_ATOMS: atom_id res chain seq x y z
N MET A 1 -7.70 7.14 9.69
CA MET A 1 -6.42 6.48 9.34
C MET A 1 -5.37 7.55 9.16
N PHE A 2 -4.09 7.22 9.39
CA PHE A 2 -2.96 8.13 9.27
C PHE A 2 -1.91 7.48 8.35
N LEU A 3 -1.46 8.19 7.31
CA LEU A 3 -0.41 7.69 6.41
C LEU A 3 0.92 7.68 7.16
N VAL A 4 1.53 6.51 7.25
CA VAL A 4 2.81 6.29 7.92
C VAL A 4 3.95 6.36 6.91
N GLU A 5 3.78 5.68 5.77
CA GLU A 5 4.83 5.55 4.76
C GLU A 5 4.25 5.40 3.36
N GLU A 6 4.99 5.86 2.36
CA GLU A 6 4.71 5.66 0.93
C GLU A 6 5.96 5.11 0.24
N LYS A 7 5.78 4.11 -0.62
CA LYS A 7 6.83 3.48 -1.43
C LYS A 7 6.42 3.43 -2.89
N GLN A 8 7.37 3.49 -3.81
CA GLN A 8 7.10 3.34 -5.25
C GLN A 8 8.16 2.45 -5.89
N ASN A 9 7.72 1.52 -6.74
CA ASN A 9 8.61 0.72 -7.58
C ASN A 9 8.01 0.54 -8.98
N GLY A 10 8.62 1.18 -9.98
CA GLY A 10 8.10 1.23 -11.34
C GLY A 10 6.70 1.88 -11.39
N GLY A 11 5.77 1.25 -12.12
CA GLY A 11 4.37 1.68 -12.22
C GLY A 11 3.47 1.21 -11.06
N ARG A 12 4.06 0.84 -9.92
CA ARG A 12 3.32 0.45 -8.71
C ARG A 12 3.73 1.35 -7.55
N ARG A 13 2.75 1.73 -6.75
CA ARG A 13 2.90 2.53 -5.53
C ARG A 13 2.29 1.77 -4.36
N ALA A 14 2.83 1.95 -3.17
CA ALA A 14 2.25 1.43 -1.96
C ALA A 14 2.17 2.51 -0.89
N GLU A 15 1.14 2.43 -0.06
CA GLU A 15 0.97 3.29 1.10
C GLU A 15 0.70 2.41 2.32
N ILE A 16 1.32 2.74 3.45
CA ILE A 16 1.09 2.08 4.73
C ILE A 16 0.37 3.06 5.65
N TYR A 17 -0.77 2.64 6.19
CA TYR A 17 -1.59 3.45 7.09
C TYR A 17 -1.64 2.86 8.48
N MET A 18 -1.59 3.71 9.51
CA MET A 18 -2.04 3.36 10.86
C MET A 18 -3.54 3.61 10.97
N ARG A 19 -4.28 2.60 11.38
CA ARG A 19 -5.72 2.63 11.61
C ARG A 19 -6.04 3.15 13.01
N SER A 20 -7.28 3.56 13.21
CA SER A 20 -7.76 4.04 14.52
C SER A 20 -7.82 2.95 15.60
N ASP A 21 -7.80 1.68 15.19
CA ASP A 21 -7.71 0.50 16.07
C ASP A 21 -6.26 0.14 16.44
N GLY A 22 -5.27 0.91 15.95
CA GLY A 22 -3.85 0.70 16.22
C GLY A 22 -3.16 -0.30 15.29
N LEU A 23 -3.90 -0.91 14.36
CA LEU A 23 -3.32 -1.80 13.34
C LEU A 23 -2.71 -0.99 12.18
N PHE A 24 -1.80 -1.61 11.46
CA PHE A 24 -1.21 -1.09 10.24
C PHE A 24 -1.80 -1.79 9.02
N GLU A 25 -2.10 -1.05 7.97
CA GLU A 25 -2.71 -1.52 6.73
C GLU A 25 -1.87 -1.09 5.53
N GLY A 26 -1.40 -2.05 4.75
CA GLY A 26 -0.64 -1.82 3.52
C GLY A 26 -1.57 -1.84 2.32
N ARG A 27 -1.49 -0.82 1.47
CA ARG A 27 -2.28 -0.67 0.25
C ARG A 27 -1.35 -0.59 -0.94
N ILE A 28 -1.65 -1.34 -1.99
CA ILE A 28 -0.94 -1.33 -3.26
C ILE A 28 -1.82 -0.69 -4.32
N TYR A 29 -1.25 0.25 -5.04
CA TYR A 29 -1.81 0.95 -6.17
C TYR A 29 -1.02 0.56 -7.41
N CYS A 30 -1.73 0.17 -8.47
CA CYS A 30 -1.14 -0.01 -9.79
C CYS A 30 -1.53 1.21 -10.62
N GLU A 31 -0.58 1.80 -11.35
CA GLU A 31 -0.89 2.88 -12.27
C GLU A 31 -2.00 2.43 -13.23
N PRO A 32 -3.13 3.16 -13.28
CA PRO A 32 -4.19 2.85 -14.22
C PRO A 32 -3.67 3.11 -15.63
N ASP A 33 -4.08 2.27 -16.58
CA ASP A 33 -3.88 2.57 -18.00
C ASP A 33 -4.43 3.99 -18.27
N ALA A 34 -3.58 4.87 -18.80
CA ALA A 34 -3.84 6.31 -18.96
C ALA A 34 -5.12 6.65 -19.77
N TYR A 35 -5.73 5.65 -20.40
CA TYR A 35 -6.94 5.73 -21.21
C TYR A 35 -8.22 5.30 -20.50
N SER A 36 -8.13 4.68 -19.32
CA SER A 36 -9.27 4.05 -18.67
C SER A 36 -10.20 5.04 -17.95
N GLY A 37 -9.69 6.19 -17.51
CA GLY A 37 -10.46 7.17 -16.72
C GLY A 37 -11.02 6.60 -15.42
N VAL A 38 -10.57 5.39 -15.02
CA VAL A 38 -10.97 4.72 -13.80
C VAL A 38 -10.10 5.30 -12.68
N PRO A 39 -10.69 5.73 -11.55
CA PRO A 39 -9.90 6.15 -10.40
C PRO A 39 -8.95 5.04 -9.96
N GLU A 40 -7.77 5.43 -9.47
CA GLU A 40 -6.75 4.51 -9.00
C GLU A 40 -7.31 3.65 -7.85
N ASP A 41 -7.66 2.40 -8.16
CA ASP A 41 -8.12 1.43 -7.16
C ASP A 41 -6.90 0.83 -6.45
N PHE A 42 -7.08 0.53 -5.17
CA PHE A 42 -6.05 -0.11 -4.36
C PHE A 42 -6.46 -1.49 -3.91
N VAL A 43 -5.46 -2.33 -3.68
CA VAL A 43 -5.62 -3.63 -3.02
C VAL A 43 -4.94 -3.58 -1.67
N VAL A 44 -5.62 -4.05 -0.62
CA VAL A 44 -5.00 -4.20 0.70
C VAL A 44 -4.11 -5.45 0.66
N CYS A 45 -2.79 -5.30 0.79
CA CYS A 45 -1.87 -6.44 0.83
C CYS A 45 -1.86 -7.12 2.19
N GLY A 46 -2.16 -6.39 3.27
CA GLY A 46 -2.19 -6.94 4.61
C GLY A 46 -2.56 -5.92 5.67
N VAL A 47 -3.09 -6.44 6.79
CA VAL A 47 -3.33 -5.69 8.02
C VAL A 47 -2.58 -6.40 9.15
N THR A 48 -1.69 -5.68 9.84
CA THR A 48 -0.81 -6.25 10.86
C THR A 48 -0.79 -5.38 12.12
N GLU A 49 -0.35 -5.96 13.23
CA GLU A 49 -0.21 -5.22 14.50
C GLU A 49 1.07 -4.36 14.55
N THR A 50 2.02 -4.59 13.64
CA THR A 50 3.34 -3.96 13.69
C THR A 50 3.75 -3.43 12.33
N LEU A 51 4.34 -2.23 12.34
CA LEU A 51 4.84 -1.56 11.14
C LEU A 51 5.84 -2.42 10.35
N PRO A 52 6.87 -3.06 10.97
CA PRO A 52 7.84 -3.86 10.21
C PRO A 52 7.22 -5.04 9.46
N ARG A 53 6.12 -5.62 9.98
CA ARG A 53 5.45 -6.74 9.30
C ARG A 53 4.71 -6.28 8.05
N VAL A 54 4.02 -5.14 8.11
CA VAL A 54 3.32 -4.63 6.92
C VAL A 54 4.31 -4.06 5.91
N GLU A 55 5.44 -3.48 6.35
CA GLU A 55 6.52 -3.05 5.48
C GLU A 55 7.06 -4.22 4.65
N SER A 56 7.34 -5.37 5.27
CA SER A 56 7.79 -6.57 4.54
C SER A 56 6.76 -7.06 3.52
N LEU A 57 5.47 -7.08 3.86
CA LEU A 57 4.42 -7.47 2.91
C LEU A 57 4.33 -6.49 1.74
N VAL A 58 4.44 -5.19 2.01
CA VAL A 58 4.45 -4.17 0.96
C VAL A 58 5.68 -4.30 0.07
N ASP A 59 6.86 -4.57 0.63
CA ASP A 59 8.09 -4.75 -0.13
C ASP A 59 8.02 -5.98 -1.03
N GLU A 60 7.47 -7.09 -0.53
CA GLU A 60 7.23 -8.30 -1.34
C GLU A 60 6.29 -8.03 -2.52
N GLU A 61 5.18 -7.31 -2.31
CA GLU A 61 4.22 -6.96 -3.38
C GLU A 61 4.78 -5.96 -4.40
N LEU A 62 5.64 -5.04 -3.94
CA LEU A 62 6.35 -4.10 -4.80
C LEU A 62 7.58 -4.74 -5.48
N GLY A 63 8.05 -5.91 -5.04
CA GLY A 63 9.25 -6.56 -5.55
C GLY A 63 10.55 -5.84 -5.18
N LEU A 64 10.64 -5.32 -3.95
CA LEU A 64 11.80 -4.64 -3.38
C LEU A 64 12.69 -5.56 -2.54
#